data_AF-A0A3D4CSF9-F1
#
_entry.id   AF-A0A3D4CSF9-F1
#
_cell.length_a   1.000
_cell.length_b   1.000
_cell.length_c   1.000
_cell.angle_alpha   90.00
_cell.angle_beta   90.00
_cell.angle_gamma   90.00
#
_symmetry.space_group_name_H-M   'P 1'
#
loop_
_entity.id
_entity.type
_entity.pdbx_description
1 polymer ?
#
loop_
_entity_poly.entity_id
_entity_poly.type
_entity_poly.pdbx_seq_one_letter_code
_entity_poly.pdbx_strand_id
1 'polypeptide(L)'
;MHVILMGLLVGLCSLRAAPLPQGVVDEGTGLGTFTNCRLVPAQWNDGDSFGVLFPDGSTHTLRLYGVDCFETSERHPTDRRRLRSQRAYFGIAGSGGDERSSIKAAIMLGGAAKKRVGELLSKPFTVHTAWADGRGHPRHKRYYAFITEAAGGDLGRLLVREGLARAFGVARARRVGVNQEEYRDRLGDEELSAASRRVGAWKLTNWESLPEERRVERVREEEERLLSSSPEKASLNPNTASKLELMRLPGIGEVLAIRIIEGREEEAYRMPSDLRRVTGIGKQTVARMAPYLFFGDKNR
;
A
#
# COMPACT_ATOMS: atom_id res chain seq x y z
N MET A 1 20.89 56.00 -22.12
CA MET A 1 20.53 54.98 -21.11
C MET A 1 20.28 53.67 -21.85
N HIS A 2 21.29 52.80 -21.93
CA HIS A 2 21.16 51.48 -22.56
C HIS A 2 20.89 50.45 -21.45
N VAL A 3 19.69 49.86 -21.47
CA VAL A 3 19.28 48.81 -20.54
C VAL A 3 19.85 47.48 -21.04
N ILE A 4 20.77 46.90 -20.28
CA ILE A 4 21.30 45.56 -20.51
C ILE A 4 20.29 44.56 -19.95
N LEU A 5 19.66 43.79 -20.85
CA LEU A 5 18.77 42.68 -20.50
C LEU A 5 19.63 41.44 -20.18
N MET A 6 19.86 41.17 -18.89
CA MET A 6 20.46 39.90 -18.43
C MET A 6 19.43 38.79 -18.62
N GLY A 7 19.59 38.00 -19.68
CA GLY A 7 18.84 36.77 -19.90
C GLY A 7 19.22 35.73 -18.85
N LEU A 8 18.28 35.43 -17.94
CA LEU A 8 18.38 34.32 -17.01
C LEU A 8 18.22 33.02 -17.80
N LEU A 9 19.32 32.32 -18.06
CA LEU A 9 19.29 30.96 -18.59
C LEU A 9 18.79 30.03 -17.47
N VAL A 10 17.47 29.79 -17.43
CA VAL A 10 16.90 28.71 -16.62
C VAL A 10 17.22 27.41 -17.34
N GLY A 11 18.38 26.83 -17.00
CA GLY A 11 18.72 25.48 -17.41
C GLY A 11 17.67 24.51 -16.89
N LEU A 12 16.85 23.97 -17.79
CA LEU A 12 16.07 22.76 -17.55
C LEU A 12 17.04 21.59 -17.33
N CYS A 13 17.55 21.47 -16.10
CA CYS A 13 18.17 20.24 -15.63
C CYS A 13 17.09 19.16 -15.66
N SER A 14 17.02 18.40 -16.74
CA SER A 14 16.34 17.11 -16.75
C SER A 14 16.97 16.27 -15.64
N LEU A 15 16.25 16.07 -14.55
CA LEU A 15 16.61 15.14 -13.47
C LEU A 15 16.68 13.74 -14.07
N ARG A 16 17.83 13.38 -14.64
CA ARG A 16 18.14 12.01 -15.03
C ARG A 16 18.19 11.20 -13.73
N ALA A 17 17.40 10.14 -13.64
CA ALA A 17 17.47 9.23 -12.51
C ALA A 17 18.91 8.74 -12.35
N ALA A 18 19.43 8.76 -11.11
CA ALA A 18 20.76 8.25 -10.84
C ALA A 18 20.87 6.79 -11.34
N PRO A 19 21.96 6.42 -12.03
CA PRO A 19 22.16 5.05 -12.49
C PRO A 19 22.15 4.09 -11.29
N LEU A 20 21.64 2.87 -11.51
CA LEU A 20 21.58 1.87 -10.45
C LEU A 20 22.97 1.28 -10.18
N PRO A 21 23.37 1.13 -8.90
CA PRO A 21 24.59 0.46 -8.51
C PRO A 21 24.70 -0.95 -9.12
N GLN A 22 25.90 -1.30 -9.57
CA GLN A 22 26.23 -2.66 -9.98
C GLN A 22 26.77 -3.43 -8.78
N GLY A 23 26.13 -4.56 -8.45
CA GLY A 23 26.49 -5.42 -7.34
C GLY A 23 26.67 -6.86 -7.81
N VAL A 24 27.23 -7.70 -6.94
CA VAL A 24 27.30 -9.15 -7.21
C VAL A 24 25.88 -9.71 -7.15
N VAL A 25 25.41 -10.23 -8.29
CA VAL A 25 24.05 -10.78 -8.42
C VAL A 25 24.09 -12.27 -8.10
N ASP A 26 23.21 -12.69 -7.19
CA ASP A 26 22.92 -14.10 -6.95
C ASP A 26 22.00 -14.61 -8.08
N GLU A 27 22.49 -15.55 -8.90
CA GLU A 27 21.75 -16.06 -10.06
C GLU A 27 20.47 -16.81 -9.68
N GLY A 28 20.43 -17.43 -8.50
CA GLY A 28 19.27 -18.18 -8.01
C GLY A 28 18.10 -17.29 -7.57
N THR A 29 18.37 -16.04 -7.17
CA THR A 29 17.38 -15.11 -6.63
C THR A 29 17.22 -13.82 -7.44
N GLY A 30 18.20 -13.50 -8.28
CA GLY A 30 18.32 -12.23 -9.00
C GLY A 30 18.61 -11.03 -8.09
N LEU A 31 19.05 -11.24 -6.85
CA LEU A 31 19.36 -10.17 -5.91
C LEU A 31 20.82 -9.72 -6.07
N GLY A 32 21.04 -8.43 -6.31
CA GLY A 32 22.34 -7.80 -6.14
C GLY A 32 22.63 -7.56 -4.66
N THR A 33 23.86 -7.85 -4.23
CA THR A 33 24.33 -7.59 -2.86
C THR A 33 25.27 -6.39 -2.80
N PHE A 34 25.01 -5.47 -1.86
CA PHE A 34 25.76 -4.24 -1.67
C PHE A 34 26.12 -4.08 -0.19
N THR A 35 27.41 -4.16 0.13
CA THR A 35 27.94 -3.99 1.49
C THR A 35 28.32 -2.54 1.76
N ASN A 36 28.47 -2.15 3.02
CA ASN A 36 28.89 -0.80 3.43
C ASN A 36 27.89 0.30 3.01
N CYS A 37 26.60 -0.05 2.92
CA CYS A 37 25.53 0.91 2.72
C CYS A 37 25.25 1.68 4.03
N ARG A 38 24.70 2.89 3.92
CA ARG A 38 24.40 3.76 5.07
C ARG A 38 23.00 4.35 4.97
N LEU A 39 22.35 4.53 6.11
CA LEU A 39 21.04 5.17 6.17
C LEU A 39 21.20 6.66 5.89
N VAL A 40 20.36 7.21 4.99
CA VAL A 40 20.28 8.65 4.74
C VAL A 40 19.19 9.23 5.65
N PRO A 41 19.54 10.08 6.64
CA PRO A 41 18.54 10.67 7.52
C PRO A 41 17.58 11.57 6.74
N ALA A 42 16.28 11.30 6.86
CA ALA A 42 15.26 12.17 6.29
C ALA A 42 13.99 12.20 7.16
N GLN A 43 13.29 13.33 7.14
CA GLN A 43 12.03 13.48 7.88
C GLN A 43 10.95 12.52 7.39
N TRP A 44 10.96 12.17 6.10
CA TRP A 44 9.98 11.28 5.48
C TRP A 44 10.26 9.79 5.69
N ASN A 45 11.47 9.40 6.12
CA ASN A 45 11.77 7.99 6.41
C ASN A 45 10.77 7.45 7.42
N ASP A 46 10.35 6.20 7.24
CA ASP A 46 9.52 5.46 8.19
C ASP A 46 10.18 4.11 8.54
N GLY A 47 9.40 3.19 9.12
CA GLY A 47 9.91 1.88 9.55
C GLY A 47 10.16 0.88 8.41
N ASP A 48 9.53 1.04 7.25
CA ASP A 48 9.65 0.10 6.13
C ASP A 48 10.19 0.72 4.84
N SER A 49 10.34 2.05 4.79
CA SER A 49 10.72 2.84 3.62
C SER A 49 11.67 3.98 4.00
N PHE A 50 12.87 3.99 3.45
CA PHE A 50 13.91 4.98 3.80
C PHE A 50 14.98 5.14 2.73
N GLY A 51 15.69 6.28 2.77
CA GLY A 51 16.82 6.55 1.88
C GLY A 51 18.08 5.81 2.29
N VAL A 52 18.81 5.26 1.31
CA VAL A 52 20.08 4.54 1.52
C VAL A 52 21.14 5.08 0.58
N LEU A 53 22.31 5.35 1.14
CA LEU A 53 23.55 5.68 0.44
C LEU A 53 24.32 4.40 0.13
N PHE A 54 24.61 4.18 -1.15
CA PHE A 54 25.39 3.05 -1.64
C PHE A 54 26.88 3.38 -1.74
N PRO A 55 27.77 2.37 -1.82
CA PRO A 55 29.22 2.57 -1.86
C PRO A 55 29.74 3.41 -3.03
N ASP A 56 28.99 3.44 -4.14
CA ASP A 56 29.30 4.26 -5.33
C ASP A 56 28.89 5.73 -5.17
N GLY A 57 28.35 6.12 -4.01
CA GLY A 57 27.89 7.46 -3.71
C GLY A 57 26.45 7.75 -4.15
N SER A 58 25.78 6.82 -4.82
CA SER A 58 24.37 6.98 -5.21
C SER A 58 23.43 6.85 -4.00
N THR A 59 22.28 7.51 -4.07
CA THR A 59 21.23 7.41 -3.05
C THR A 59 19.93 6.92 -3.67
N HIS A 60 19.33 5.91 -3.05
CA HIS A 60 18.06 5.34 -3.49
C HIS A 60 17.12 5.11 -2.32
N THR A 61 15.81 5.24 -2.56
CA THR A 61 14.80 4.87 -1.58
C THR A 61 14.53 3.38 -1.64
N LEU A 62 14.69 2.70 -0.52
CA LEU A 62 14.38 1.29 -0.38
C LEU A 62 13.09 1.10 0.40
N ARG A 63 12.36 0.05 0.05
CA ARG A 63 11.20 -0.47 0.79
C ARG A 63 11.48 -1.91 1.19
N LEU A 64 11.18 -2.29 2.43
CA LEU A 64 11.40 -3.67 2.87
C LEU A 64 10.41 -4.64 2.20
N TYR A 65 10.91 -5.83 1.84
CA TYR A 65 10.06 -6.96 1.46
C TYR A 65 9.37 -7.55 2.70
N GLY A 66 8.13 -8.01 2.53
CA GLY A 66 7.39 -8.87 3.47
C GLY A 66 6.93 -8.20 4.76
N VAL A 67 7.24 -6.91 4.97
CA VAL A 67 6.85 -6.20 6.18
C VAL A 67 6.16 -4.87 5.86
N ASP A 68 5.25 -4.47 6.74
CA ASP A 68 4.55 -3.19 6.68
C ASP A 68 4.55 -2.55 8.09
N CYS A 69 5.16 -1.38 8.21
CA CYS A 69 5.16 -0.60 9.44
C CYS A 69 3.98 0.37 9.47
N PHE A 70 3.57 0.77 10.67
CA PHE A 70 2.55 1.80 10.84
C PHE A 70 2.95 3.12 10.17
N GLU A 71 1.97 3.83 9.60
CA GLU A 71 2.20 5.20 9.11
C GLU A 71 2.69 6.11 10.23
N THR A 72 3.50 7.10 9.85
CA THR A 72 3.99 8.15 10.76
C THR A 72 3.12 9.42 10.71
N SER A 73 2.05 9.44 9.91
CA SER A 73 1.15 10.57 9.75
C SER A 73 -0.24 10.13 9.29
N GLU A 74 -1.24 11.00 9.45
CA GLU A 74 -2.62 10.80 8.95
C GLU A 74 -3.08 11.92 8.00
N ARG A 75 -2.14 12.68 7.42
CA ARG A 75 -2.44 13.91 6.68
C ARG A 75 -3.13 13.64 5.35
N HIS A 76 -2.82 12.53 4.70
CA HIS A 76 -3.41 12.17 3.41
C HIS A 76 -4.48 11.08 3.55
N PRO A 77 -5.49 11.04 2.65
CA PRO A 77 -6.50 9.97 2.63
C PRO A 77 -5.90 8.56 2.56
N THR A 78 -4.79 8.39 1.85
CA THR A 78 -4.04 7.13 1.77
C THR A 78 -3.53 6.68 3.13
N ASP A 79 -3.01 7.62 3.91
CA ASP A 79 -2.40 7.35 5.21
C ASP A 79 -3.49 6.94 6.20
N ARG A 80 -4.63 7.65 6.20
CA ARG A 80 -5.81 7.30 7.00
C ARG A 80 -6.33 5.90 6.69
N ARG A 81 -6.38 5.52 5.41
CA ARG A 81 -6.74 4.15 5.01
C ARG A 81 -5.71 3.12 5.49
N ARG A 82 -4.41 3.38 5.29
CA ARG A 82 -3.34 2.46 5.75
C ARG A 82 -3.38 2.28 7.27
N LEU A 83 -3.52 3.37 8.03
CA LEU A 83 -3.67 3.35 9.49
C LEU A 83 -4.91 2.55 9.92
N ARG A 84 -6.05 2.69 9.24
CA ARG A 84 -7.24 1.87 9.51
C ARG A 84 -6.93 0.37 9.37
N SER A 85 -6.38 -0.04 8.23
CA SER A 85 -6.02 -1.45 7.95
C SER A 85 -4.99 -1.98 8.94
N GLN A 86 -3.96 -1.20 9.26
CA GLN A 86 -2.92 -1.58 10.23
C GLN A 86 -3.51 -1.72 11.64
N ARG A 87 -4.38 -0.81 12.09
CA ARG A 87 -5.02 -0.90 13.41
C ARG A 87 -5.90 -2.15 13.53
N ALA A 88 -6.72 -2.42 12.51
CA ALA A 88 -7.54 -3.63 12.47
C ALA A 88 -6.69 -4.91 12.44
N TYR A 89 -5.54 -4.89 11.75
CA TYR A 89 -4.61 -6.02 11.71
C TYR A 89 -4.12 -6.42 13.09
N PHE A 90 -3.78 -5.45 13.94
CA PHE A 90 -3.29 -5.69 15.30
C PHE A 90 -4.40 -5.75 16.36
N GLY A 91 -5.67 -5.56 16.00
CA GLY A 91 -6.78 -5.56 16.97
C GLY A 91 -6.72 -4.37 17.92
N ILE A 92 -6.33 -3.20 17.40
CA ILE A 92 -6.12 -1.99 18.19
C ILE A 92 -7.06 -0.85 17.76
N ALA A 93 -8.09 -1.11 16.96
CA ALA A 93 -8.97 -0.05 16.44
C ALA A 93 -9.69 0.75 17.55
N GLY A 94 -9.96 0.13 18.70
CA GLY A 94 -10.52 0.76 19.90
C GLY A 94 -9.51 1.07 21.01
N SER A 95 -8.20 0.89 20.77
CA SER A 95 -7.17 1.12 21.79
C SER A 95 -7.22 2.56 22.33
N GLY A 96 -7.23 2.71 23.65
CA GLY A 96 -7.33 4.02 24.30
C GLY A 96 -8.76 4.54 24.47
N GLY A 97 -9.79 3.74 24.12
CA GLY A 97 -11.20 4.03 24.37
C GLY A 97 -11.94 4.73 23.23
N ASP A 98 -11.20 5.30 22.26
CA ASP A 98 -11.77 5.97 21.10
C ASP A 98 -10.85 5.89 19.87
N GLU A 99 -11.39 6.18 18.68
CA GLU A 99 -10.66 6.07 17.42
C GLU A 99 -9.46 7.04 17.34
N ARG A 100 -9.58 8.26 17.87
CA ARG A 100 -8.52 9.25 17.81
C ARG A 100 -7.33 8.83 18.66
N SER A 101 -7.59 8.28 19.85
CA SER A 101 -6.58 7.70 20.73
C SER A 101 -5.89 6.49 20.08
N SER A 102 -6.66 5.64 19.40
CA SER A 102 -6.14 4.50 18.62
C SER A 102 -5.23 4.93 17.46
N ILE A 103 -5.63 5.94 16.69
CA ILE A 103 -4.81 6.51 15.60
C ILE A 103 -3.51 7.10 16.15
N LYS A 104 -3.58 7.84 17.25
CA LYS A 104 -2.38 8.39 17.91
C LYS A 104 -1.42 7.28 18.33
N ALA A 105 -1.93 6.19 18.91
CA ALA A 105 -1.12 5.03 19.28
C ALA A 105 -0.44 4.38 18.07
N ALA A 106 -1.17 4.22 16.97
CA ALA A 106 -0.64 3.70 15.70
C ALA A 106 0.49 4.59 15.14
N ILE A 107 0.32 5.92 15.12
CA ILE A 107 1.36 6.85 14.68
C ILE A 107 2.60 6.78 15.59
N MET A 108 2.41 6.65 16.91
CA MET A 108 3.52 6.47 17.85
C MET A 108 4.28 5.15 17.60
N LEU A 109 3.60 4.07 17.24
CA LEU A 109 4.21 2.81 16.82
C LEU A 109 5.02 2.97 15.52
N GLY A 110 4.49 3.73 14.54
CA GLY A 110 5.23 4.07 13.32
C GLY A 110 6.51 4.87 13.62
N GLY A 111 6.42 5.83 14.55
CA GLY A 111 7.58 6.57 15.06
C GLY A 111 8.60 5.68 15.79
N ALA A 112 8.12 4.70 16.57
CA ALA A 112 8.98 3.73 17.24
C ALA A 112 9.71 2.82 16.24
N ALA A 113 9.02 2.34 15.19
CA ALA A 113 9.63 1.59 14.11
C ALA A 113 10.71 2.39 13.38
N LYS A 114 10.42 3.66 13.02
CA LYS A 114 11.40 4.58 12.42
C LYS A 114 12.64 4.74 13.31
N LYS A 115 12.45 5.00 14.61
CA LYS A 115 13.55 5.14 15.56
C LYS A 115 14.38 3.86 15.60
N ARG A 116 13.72 2.71 15.65
CA ARG A 116 14.38 1.40 15.71
C ARG A 116 15.21 1.09 14.48
N VAL A 117 14.72 1.43 13.29
CA VAL A 117 15.51 1.35 12.05
C VAL A 117 16.77 2.20 12.15
N GLY A 118 16.67 3.44 12.67
CA GLY A 118 17.84 4.30 12.89
C GLY A 118 18.88 3.69 13.83
N GLU A 119 18.45 2.99 14.87
CA GLU A 119 19.35 2.30 15.81
C GLU A 119 20.02 1.07 15.17
N LEU A 120 19.24 0.20 14.53
CA LEU A 120 19.72 -1.04 13.88
C LEU A 120 20.66 -0.74 12.70
N LEU A 121 20.43 0.37 12.00
CA LEU A 121 21.21 0.80 10.84
C LEU A 121 22.21 1.93 11.16
N SER A 122 22.56 2.09 12.44
CA SER A 122 23.55 3.09 12.89
C SER A 122 24.97 2.79 12.41
N LYS A 123 25.27 1.51 12.14
CA LYS A 123 26.51 1.04 11.52
C LYS A 123 26.27 0.71 10.05
N PRO A 124 27.32 0.67 9.20
CA PRO A 124 27.16 0.23 7.82
C PRO A 124 26.52 -1.15 7.73
N PHE A 125 25.62 -1.33 6.78
CA PHE A 125 24.82 -2.54 6.62
C PHE A 125 24.87 -3.06 5.18
N THR A 126 24.24 -4.21 4.94
CA THR A 126 24.17 -4.84 3.63
C THR A 126 22.76 -4.75 3.05
N VAL A 127 22.66 -4.34 1.79
CA VAL A 127 21.42 -4.32 1.01
C VAL A 127 21.41 -5.49 0.04
N HIS A 128 20.27 -6.17 -0.08
CA HIS A 128 20.01 -7.14 -1.13
C HIS A 128 18.77 -6.71 -1.93
N THR A 129 18.93 -6.38 -3.21
CA THR A 129 17.82 -5.88 -4.05
C THR A 129 17.92 -6.36 -5.49
N ALA A 130 16.76 -6.63 -6.10
CA ALA A 130 16.62 -6.90 -7.53
C ALA A 130 16.12 -5.65 -8.29
N TRP A 131 16.11 -4.48 -7.63
CA TRP A 131 15.61 -3.21 -8.17
C TRP A 131 14.15 -3.27 -8.68
N ALA A 132 13.35 -4.20 -8.12
CA ALA A 132 11.92 -4.29 -8.39
C ALA A 132 11.19 -3.05 -7.85
N ASP A 133 10.22 -2.55 -8.60
CA ASP A 133 9.45 -1.36 -8.22
C ASP A 133 8.70 -1.57 -6.90
N GLY A 134 9.09 -0.78 -5.89
CA GLY A 134 8.50 -0.73 -4.55
C GLY A 134 7.12 -0.05 -4.50
N ARG A 135 6.61 0.35 -5.68
CA ARG A 135 5.40 1.16 -5.91
C ARG A 135 5.53 2.54 -5.25
N GLY A 136 4.67 3.49 -5.61
CA GLY A 136 4.64 4.81 -4.97
C GLY A 136 4.47 5.94 -5.96
N HIS A 137 4.81 7.14 -5.52
CA HIS A 137 4.68 8.33 -6.35
C HIS A 137 5.66 8.26 -7.55
N PRO A 138 5.23 8.54 -8.80
CA PRO A 138 6.08 8.41 -9.99
C PRO A 138 7.39 9.20 -9.93
N ARG A 139 7.41 10.31 -9.17
CA ARG A 139 8.61 11.15 -8.97
C ARG A 139 9.57 10.65 -7.89
N HIS A 140 9.15 9.72 -7.03
CA HIS A 140 9.93 9.20 -5.92
C HIS A 140 9.95 7.68 -5.99
N LYS A 141 10.78 7.17 -6.92
CA LYS A 141 10.88 5.74 -7.16
C LYS A 141 11.47 5.04 -5.93
N ARG A 142 10.84 3.94 -5.55
CA ARG A 142 11.26 3.10 -4.42
C ARG A 142 11.57 1.72 -4.96
N TYR A 143 12.49 1.02 -4.30
CA TYR A 143 12.88 -0.32 -4.70
C TYR A 143 12.71 -1.28 -3.53
N TYR A 144 12.14 -2.45 -3.79
CA TYR A 144 12.08 -3.46 -2.75
C TYR A 144 13.47 -4.03 -2.43
N ALA A 145 13.78 -4.23 -1.15
CA ALA A 145 15.05 -4.76 -0.68
C ALA A 145 14.91 -5.58 0.61
N PHE A 146 15.86 -6.49 0.82
CA PHE A 146 16.18 -7.02 2.14
C PHE A 146 17.37 -6.25 2.71
N ILE A 147 17.39 -6.07 4.03
CA ILE A 147 18.49 -5.42 4.72
C ILE A 147 19.05 -6.37 5.78
N THR A 148 20.36 -6.58 5.74
CA THR A 148 21.11 -7.30 6.77
C THR A 148 21.89 -6.29 7.59
N GLU A 149 21.55 -6.11 8.88
CA GLU A 149 22.23 -5.18 9.77
C GLU A 149 23.64 -5.66 10.17
N ALA A 150 24.42 -4.82 10.84
CA ALA A 150 25.84 -5.06 11.09
C ALA A 150 26.15 -6.34 11.90
N ALA A 151 25.26 -6.79 12.78
CA ALA A 151 25.37 -8.06 13.52
C ALA A 151 24.76 -9.26 12.75
N GLY A 152 24.36 -9.07 11.49
CA GLY A 152 23.90 -10.13 10.59
C GLY A 152 22.39 -10.42 10.64
N GLY A 153 21.63 -9.65 11.42
CA GLY A 153 20.18 -9.77 11.52
C GLY A 153 19.43 -9.27 10.29
N ASP A 154 18.32 -9.93 9.96
CA ASP A 154 17.38 -9.45 8.93
C ASP A 154 16.50 -8.35 9.53
N LEU A 155 16.58 -7.13 9.00
CA LEU A 155 15.86 -5.97 9.54
C LEU A 155 14.34 -6.17 9.57
N GLY A 156 13.75 -6.72 8.50
CA GLY A 156 12.30 -6.95 8.43
C GLY A 156 11.87 -7.94 9.51
N ARG A 157 12.61 -9.04 9.65
CA ARG A 157 12.40 -10.03 10.70
C ARG A 157 12.50 -9.42 12.11
N LEU A 158 13.51 -8.58 12.36
CA LEU A 158 13.70 -7.93 13.66
C LEU A 158 12.53 -7.01 14.01
N LEU A 159 12.05 -6.21 13.04
CA LEU A 159 10.89 -5.33 13.25
C LEU A 159 9.61 -6.12 13.56
N VAL A 160 9.36 -7.22 12.86
CA VAL A 160 8.22 -8.12 13.15
C VAL A 160 8.37 -8.77 14.53
N ARG A 161 9.55 -9.29 14.85
CA ARG A 161 9.86 -9.90 16.15
C ARG A 161 9.68 -8.93 17.33
N GLU A 162 9.88 -7.64 17.13
CA GLU A 162 9.69 -6.59 18.13
C GLU A 162 8.24 -6.05 18.14
N GLY A 163 7.36 -6.51 17.24
CA GLY A 163 5.98 -6.06 17.11
C GLY A 163 5.85 -4.64 16.53
N LEU A 164 6.86 -4.18 15.79
CA LEU A 164 6.93 -2.85 15.16
C LEU A 164 6.51 -2.87 13.67
N ALA A 165 6.34 -4.05 13.10
CA ALA A 165 5.83 -4.28 11.75
C ALA A 165 4.91 -5.50 11.75
N ARG A 166 3.97 -5.54 10.81
CA ARG A 166 3.22 -6.76 10.48
C ARG A 166 3.92 -7.56 9.38
N ALA A 167 3.76 -8.88 9.40
CA ALA A 167 4.19 -9.77 8.33
C ALA A 167 3.26 -9.62 7.11
N PHE A 168 3.52 -8.61 6.27
CA PHE A 168 2.60 -8.17 5.23
C PHE A 168 3.32 -7.60 4.01
N GLY A 169 2.70 -7.77 2.84
CA GLY A 169 3.16 -7.15 1.59
C GLY A 169 3.85 -8.12 0.64
N VAL A 170 4.64 -7.56 -0.28
CA VAL A 170 5.33 -8.35 -1.31
C VAL A 170 6.49 -9.08 -0.66
N ALA A 171 6.52 -10.40 -0.79
CA ALA A 171 7.66 -11.24 -0.38
C ALA A 171 8.45 -11.68 -1.61
N ARG A 172 9.70 -12.11 -1.43
CA ARG A 172 10.57 -12.63 -2.48
C ARG A 172 11.48 -13.71 -1.91
N ALA A 173 12.01 -14.59 -2.77
CA ALA A 173 13.12 -15.45 -2.40
C ALA A 173 14.31 -14.60 -1.93
N ARG A 174 14.88 -14.96 -0.77
CA ARG A 174 15.96 -14.21 -0.10
C ARG A 174 17.34 -14.78 -0.38
N ARG A 175 17.43 -16.11 -0.47
CA ARG A 175 18.65 -16.88 -0.77
C ARG A 175 18.25 -18.27 -1.24
N VAL A 176 19.20 -19.03 -1.78
CA VAL A 176 19.01 -20.45 -2.08
C VAL A 176 18.45 -21.18 -0.84
N GLY A 177 17.34 -21.92 -1.03
CA GLY A 177 16.64 -22.63 0.04
C GLY A 177 15.68 -21.79 0.90
N VAL A 178 15.60 -20.48 0.70
CA VAL A 178 14.58 -19.61 1.32
C VAL A 178 13.81 -18.91 0.21
N ASN A 179 12.80 -19.60 -0.31
CA ASN A 179 11.92 -19.08 -1.35
C ASN A 179 10.96 -18.00 -0.77
N GLN A 180 10.10 -17.46 -1.62
CA GLN A 180 9.15 -16.42 -1.24
C GLN A 180 8.17 -16.86 -0.14
N GLU A 181 7.66 -18.09 -0.24
CA GLU A 181 6.67 -18.64 0.69
C GLU A 181 7.31 -18.91 2.05
N GLU A 182 8.46 -19.60 2.05
CA GLU A 182 9.26 -19.84 3.26
C GLU A 182 9.65 -18.54 3.98
N TYR A 183 9.99 -17.47 3.25
CA TYR A 183 10.26 -16.17 3.87
C TYR A 183 9.01 -15.58 4.54
N ARG A 184 7.84 -15.71 3.90
CA ARG A 184 6.57 -15.25 4.46
C ARG A 184 6.20 -16.04 5.72
N ASP A 185 6.37 -17.36 5.69
CA ASP A 185 6.05 -18.23 6.82
C ASP A 185 6.94 -17.93 8.03
N ARG A 186 8.25 -17.71 7.81
CA ARG A 186 9.16 -17.26 8.88
C ARG A 186 8.75 -15.94 9.51
N LEU A 187 8.27 -14.98 8.71
CA LEU A 187 7.74 -13.73 9.26
C LEU A 187 6.45 -13.98 10.05
N GLY A 188 5.61 -14.90 9.60
CA GLY A 188 4.43 -15.35 10.33
C GLY A 188 4.77 -15.96 11.70
N ASP A 189 5.79 -16.81 11.77
CA ASP A 189 6.27 -17.42 13.02
C ASP A 189 6.80 -16.36 14.00
N GLU A 190 7.59 -15.40 13.51
CA GLU A 190 8.08 -14.29 14.32
C GLU A 190 6.95 -13.39 14.81
N GLU A 191 5.95 -13.16 13.98
CA GLU A 191 4.77 -12.39 14.35
C GLU A 191 3.94 -13.11 15.42
N LEU A 192 3.71 -14.41 15.27
CA LEU A 192 3.02 -15.23 16.28
C LEU A 192 3.78 -15.23 17.62
N SER A 193 5.11 -15.31 17.57
CA SER A 193 5.98 -15.17 18.75
C SER A 193 5.96 -13.76 19.35
N ALA A 194 5.84 -12.71 18.55
CA ALA A 194 5.69 -11.34 19.04
C ALA A 194 4.31 -11.12 19.69
N ALA A 195 3.26 -11.68 19.10
CA ALA A 195 1.91 -11.71 19.63
C ALA A 195 1.84 -12.39 21.00
N SER A 196 2.41 -13.59 21.13
CA SER A 196 2.43 -14.34 22.39
C SER A 196 3.18 -13.60 23.51
N ARG A 197 4.26 -12.89 23.17
CA ARG A 197 5.05 -12.07 24.11
C ARG A 197 4.45 -10.69 24.36
N ARG A 198 3.38 -10.30 23.66
CA ARG A 198 2.71 -8.98 23.78
C ARG A 198 3.68 -7.80 23.64
N VAL A 199 4.56 -7.86 22.63
CA VAL A 199 5.54 -6.79 22.35
C VAL A 199 5.06 -5.85 21.24
N GLY A 200 5.57 -4.62 21.24
CA GLY A 200 5.21 -3.61 20.26
C GLY A 200 3.70 -3.36 20.20
N ALA A 201 3.13 -3.40 19.00
CA ALA A 201 1.70 -3.24 18.77
C ALA A 201 0.85 -4.29 19.49
N TRP A 202 1.36 -5.52 19.65
CA TRP A 202 0.65 -6.63 20.32
C TRP A 202 0.40 -6.39 21.81
N LYS A 203 1.08 -5.42 22.41
CA LYS A 203 0.79 -4.97 23.79
C LYS A 203 -0.59 -4.33 23.92
N LEU A 204 -1.07 -3.70 22.85
CA LEU A 204 -2.32 -2.94 22.81
C LEU A 204 -3.50 -3.76 22.29
N THR A 205 -3.25 -4.98 21.81
CA THR A 205 -4.26 -5.82 21.17
C THR A 205 -5.39 -6.18 22.12
N ASN A 206 -6.62 -5.88 21.69
CA ASN A 206 -7.81 -6.52 22.22
C ASN A 206 -8.06 -7.83 21.45
N TRP A 207 -7.78 -8.96 22.11
CA TRP A 207 -7.89 -10.29 21.52
C TRP A 207 -9.33 -10.73 21.27
N GLU A 208 -10.30 -10.15 21.99
CA GLU A 208 -11.72 -10.44 21.79
C GLU A 208 -12.26 -9.77 20.52
N SER A 209 -11.87 -8.52 20.24
CA SER A 209 -12.30 -7.79 19.04
C SER A 209 -11.45 -8.08 17.79
N LEU A 210 -10.22 -8.57 17.94
CA LEU A 210 -9.29 -8.83 16.83
C LEU A 210 -9.92 -9.60 15.65
N PRO A 211 -10.65 -10.73 15.84
CA PRO A 211 -11.24 -11.45 14.71
C PRO A 211 -12.28 -10.62 13.94
N GLU A 212 -13.09 -9.86 14.67
CA GLU A 212 -14.12 -8.97 14.12
C GLU A 212 -13.49 -7.82 13.34
N GLU A 213 -12.53 -7.11 13.93
CA GLU A 213 -11.82 -6.00 13.30
C GLU A 213 -11.18 -6.42 11.98
N ARG A 214 -10.49 -7.58 11.98
CA ARG A 214 -9.89 -8.14 10.77
C ARG A 214 -10.93 -8.54 9.72
N ARG A 215 -12.10 -9.06 10.12
CA ARG A 215 -13.17 -9.41 9.17
C ARG A 215 -13.73 -8.16 8.51
N VAL A 216 -14.07 -7.14 9.30
CA VAL A 216 -14.61 -5.87 8.81
C VAL A 216 -13.64 -5.21 7.84
N GLU A 217 -12.34 -5.19 8.16
CA GLU A 217 -11.35 -4.60 7.25
C GLU A 217 -11.23 -5.39 5.94
N ARG A 218 -11.24 -6.73 5.96
CA ARG A 218 -11.20 -7.53 4.71
C ARG A 218 -12.39 -7.25 3.81
N VAL A 219 -13.59 -7.11 4.37
CA VAL A 219 -14.79 -6.76 3.60
C VAL A 219 -14.64 -5.37 2.97
N ARG A 220 -14.20 -4.38 3.75
CA ARG A 220 -13.96 -3.01 3.24
C ARG A 220 -12.89 -2.97 2.15
N GLU A 221 -11.77 -3.66 2.33
CA GLU A 221 -10.69 -3.72 1.33
C GLU A 221 -11.19 -4.37 0.03
N GLU A 222 -12.06 -5.38 0.11
CA GLU A 222 -12.68 -5.99 -1.07
C GLU A 222 -13.68 -5.05 -1.75
N GLU A 223 -14.53 -4.36 -1.00
CA GLU A 223 -15.42 -3.33 -1.54
C GLU A 223 -14.64 -2.22 -2.26
N GLU A 224 -13.57 -1.70 -1.64
CA GLU A 224 -12.69 -0.69 -2.23
C GLU A 224 -11.97 -1.21 -3.49
N ARG A 225 -11.54 -2.48 -3.49
CA ARG A 225 -10.94 -3.14 -4.66
C ARG A 225 -11.96 -3.25 -5.80
N LEU A 226 -13.16 -3.71 -5.51
CA LEU A 226 -14.24 -3.83 -6.48
C LEU A 226 -14.59 -2.48 -7.09
N LEU A 227 -14.70 -1.43 -6.27
CA LEU A 227 -15.00 -0.05 -6.70
C LEU A 227 -13.87 0.60 -7.51
N SER A 228 -12.61 0.23 -7.24
CA SER A 228 -11.47 0.72 -8.03
C SER A 228 -11.26 -0.04 -9.35
N SER A 229 -11.91 -1.19 -9.51
CA SER A 229 -11.90 -1.98 -10.75
C SER A 229 -13.02 -1.53 -11.69
N SER A 230 -12.70 -1.33 -12.97
CA SER A 230 -13.74 -1.21 -13.99
C SER A 230 -14.42 -2.57 -14.20
N PRO A 231 -15.74 -2.61 -14.40
CA PRO A 231 -16.43 -3.86 -14.71
C PRO A 231 -15.97 -4.39 -16.07
N GLU A 232 -16.09 -5.69 -16.29
CA GLU A 232 -15.85 -6.28 -17.62
C GLU A 232 -16.94 -5.83 -18.60
N LYS A 233 -16.65 -5.87 -19.90
CA LYS A 233 -17.64 -5.53 -20.94
C LYS A 233 -18.85 -6.46 -20.83
N ALA A 234 -20.05 -5.89 -21.00
CA ALA A 234 -21.32 -6.61 -20.91
C ALA A 234 -21.48 -7.49 -19.65
N SER A 235 -20.92 -7.08 -18.50
CA SER A 235 -20.92 -7.88 -17.28
C SER A 235 -21.98 -7.49 -16.25
N LEU A 236 -22.60 -6.31 -16.39
CA LEU A 236 -23.56 -5.76 -15.42
C LEU A 236 -24.96 -5.57 -16.02
N ASN A 237 -25.98 -6.10 -15.34
CA ASN A 237 -27.38 -5.82 -15.69
C ASN A 237 -27.94 -4.80 -14.69
N PRO A 238 -28.36 -3.60 -15.13
CA PRO A 238 -28.81 -2.56 -14.20
C PRO A 238 -30.08 -2.95 -13.44
N ASN A 239 -30.87 -3.90 -13.97
CA ASN A 239 -32.10 -4.38 -13.34
C ASN A 239 -31.86 -5.38 -12.20
N THR A 240 -30.67 -5.97 -12.09
CA THR A 240 -30.37 -6.98 -11.05
C THR A 240 -29.12 -6.67 -10.24
N ALA A 241 -28.20 -5.84 -10.77
CA ALA A 241 -26.97 -5.48 -10.10
C ALA A 241 -27.23 -4.85 -8.72
N SER A 242 -26.38 -5.19 -7.76
CA SER A 242 -26.33 -4.57 -6.45
C SER A 242 -25.86 -3.11 -6.54
N LYS A 243 -26.09 -2.33 -5.47
CA LYS A 243 -25.61 -0.93 -5.38
C LYS A 243 -24.10 -0.84 -5.63
N LEU A 244 -23.33 -1.75 -5.05
CA LEU A 244 -21.87 -1.77 -5.18
C LEU A 244 -21.44 -2.05 -6.62
N GLU A 245 -22.09 -3.01 -7.29
CA GLU A 245 -21.84 -3.32 -8.69
C GLU A 245 -22.18 -2.14 -9.62
N LEU A 246 -23.29 -1.45 -9.37
CA LEU A 246 -23.69 -0.25 -10.11
C LEU A 246 -22.67 0.89 -9.95
N MET A 247 -22.12 1.07 -8.74
CA MET A 247 -21.10 2.10 -8.46
C MET A 247 -19.77 1.87 -9.19
N ARG A 248 -19.55 0.67 -9.77
CA ARG A 248 -18.38 0.40 -10.63
C ARG A 248 -18.54 1.02 -12.02
N LEU A 249 -19.76 1.41 -12.41
CA LEU A 249 -20.01 2.04 -13.71
C LEU A 249 -19.39 3.45 -13.75
N PRO A 250 -18.79 3.85 -14.87
CA PRO A 250 -18.12 5.14 -14.98
C PRO A 250 -19.08 6.32 -14.79
N GLY A 251 -18.81 7.11 -13.75
CA GLY A 251 -19.62 8.29 -13.41
C GLY A 251 -20.83 8.00 -12.54
N ILE A 252 -20.94 6.79 -11.98
CA ILE A 252 -22.01 6.41 -11.05
C ILE A 252 -21.46 6.38 -9.61
N GLY A 253 -21.83 7.40 -8.84
CA GLY A 253 -21.64 7.40 -7.39
C GLY A 253 -22.84 6.77 -6.66
N GLU A 254 -22.74 6.67 -5.34
CA GLU A 254 -23.77 6.09 -4.47
C GLU A 254 -25.18 6.62 -4.73
N VAL A 255 -25.33 7.95 -4.83
CA VAL A 255 -26.63 8.60 -5.10
C VAL A 255 -27.24 8.15 -6.42
N LEU A 256 -26.44 8.02 -7.48
CA LEU A 256 -26.94 7.58 -8.79
C LEU A 256 -27.23 6.08 -8.81
N ALA A 257 -26.44 5.27 -8.11
CA ALA A 257 -26.70 3.84 -7.97
C ALA A 257 -28.04 3.58 -7.26
N ILE A 258 -28.33 4.32 -6.19
CA ILE A 258 -29.63 4.26 -5.49
C ILE A 258 -30.76 4.61 -6.46
N ARG A 259 -30.65 5.72 -7.20
CA ARG A 259 -31.68 6.11 -8.17
C ARG A 259 -31.87 5.14 -9.34
N ILE A 260 -30.82 4.42 -9.75
CA ILE A 260 -30.95 3.34 -10.74
C ILE A 260 -31.77 2.18 -10.16
N ILE A 261 -31.55 1.83 -8.88
CA ILE A 261 -32.32 0.80 -8.18
C ILE A 261 -33.78 1.21 -8.03
N GLU A 262 -34.05 2.44 -7.61
CA GLU A 262 -35.41 2.99 -7.54
C GLU A 262 -36.07 2.99 -8.93
N GLY A 263 -35.35 3.47 -9.96
CA GLY A 263 -35.91 3.58 -11.31
C GLY A 263 -36.22 2.24 -11.99
N ARG A 264 -35.52 1.15 -11.65
CA ARG A 264 -35.88 -0.20 -12.16
C ARG A 264 -37.10 -0.80 -11.46
N GLU A 265 -37.41 -0.36 -10.24
CA GLU A 265 -38.64 -0.77 -9.55
C GLU A 265 -39.88 -0.14 -10.21
N GLU A 266 -39.75 1.08 -10.72
CA GLU A 266 -40.80 1.74 -11.50
C GLU A 266 -40.95 1.13 -12.89
N GLU A 267 -39.86 1.03 -13.65
CA GLU A 267 -39.86 0.42 -14.98
C GLU A 267 -38.49 -0.17 -15.31
N ALA A 268 -38.43 -1.45 -15.65
CA ALA A 268 -37.19 -2.10 -16.06
C ALA A 268 -36.52 -1.38 -17.25
N TYR A 269 -35.20 -1.27 -17.21
CA TYR A 269 -34.40 -0.77 -18.33
C TYR A 269 -34.25 -1.87 -19.39
N ARG A 270 -34.48 -1.54 -20.65
CA ARG A 270 -34.37 -2.47 -21.79
C ARG A 270 -33.14 -2.18 -22.66
N MET A 271 -32.64 -0.94 -22.61
CA MET A 271 -31.46 -0.51 -23.36
C MET A 271 -30.71 0.61 -22.61
N PRO A 272 -29.44 0.89 -22.97
CA PRO A 272 -28.64 1.91 -22.28
C PRO A 272 -29.31 3.30 -22.21
N SER A 273 -30.06 3.70 -23.24
CA SER A 273 -30.72 5.01 -23.26
C SER A 273 -31.81 5.17 -22.20
N ASP A 274 -32.38 4.08 -21.69
CA ASP A 274 -33.45 4.13 -20.68
C ASP A 274 -32.93 4.63 -19.33
N LEU A 275 -31.63 4.46 -19.07
CA LEU A 275 -30.96 5.02 -17.89
C LEU A 275 -31.01 6.55 -17.84
N ARG A 276 -31.34 7.23 -18.96
CA ARG A 276 -31.58 8.69 -18.97
C ARG A 276 -32.83 9.11 -18.20
N ARG A 277 -33.73 8.18 -17.86
CA ARG A 277 -34.85 8.45 -16.94
C ARG A 277 -34.35 8.74 -15.52
N VAL A 278 -33.17 8.25 -15.16
CA VAL A 278 -32.55 8.51 -13.86
C VAL A 278 -32.01 9.93 -13.82
N THR A 279 -32.57 10.76 -12.96
CA THR A 279 -32.12 12.14 -12.75
C THR A 279 -30.63 12.20 -12.40
N GLY A 280 -29.86 12.94 -13.21
CA GLY A 280 -28.41 13.06 -13.10
C GLY A 280 -27.61 12.17 -14.08
N ILE A 281 -28.28 11.27 -14.82
CA ILE A 281 -27.65 10.46 -15.87
C ILE A 281 -27.93 11.07 -17.26
N GLY A 282 -26.91 11.73 -17.81
CA GLY A 282 -26.96 12.33 -19.15
C GLY A 282 -26.48 11.39 -20.26
N LYS A 283 -26.64 11.82 -21.53
CA LYS A 283 -26.23 11.07 -22.73
C LYS A 283 -24.75 10.62 -22.68
N GLN A 284 -23.85 11.49 -22.22
CA GLN A 284 -22.41 11.18 -22.12
C GLN A 284 -22.13 10.11 -21.06
N THR A 285 -22.80 10.17 -19.90
CA THR A 285 -22.67 9.14 -18.87
C THR A 285 -23.17 7.80 -19.40
N VAL A 286 -24.33 7.76 -20.05
CA VAL A 286 -24.83 6.55 -20.71
C VAL A 286 -23.83 5.99 -21.72
N ALA A 287 -23.28 6.82 -22.60
CA ALA A 287 -22.30 6.36 -23.59
C ALA A 287 -21.06 5.72 -22.96
N ARG A 288 -20.58 6.25 -21.82
CA ARG A 288 -19.46 5.65 -21.08
C ARG A 288 -19.82 4.34 -20.40
N MET A 289 -21.06 4.18 -19.92
CA MET A 289 -21.52 2.97 -19.22
C MET A 289 -21.91 1.85 -20.19
N ALA A 290 -22.45 2.19 -21.36
CA ALA A 290 -23.02 1.24 -22.31
C ALA A 290 -22.15 0.01 -22.61
N PRO A 291 -20.81 0.11 -22.76
CA PRO A 291 -19.96 -1.06 -23.01
C PRO A 291 -19.98 -2.13 -21.90
N TYR A 292 -20.37 -1.76 -20.69
CA TYR A 292 -20.36 -2.63 -19.50
C TYR A 292 -21.73 -3.25 -19.21
N LEU A 293 -22.78 -2.75 -19.87
CA LEU A 293 -24.16 -3.13 -19.60
C LEU A 293 -24.60 -4.29 -20.50
N PHE A 294 -25.39 -5.19 -19.93
CA PHE A 294 -26.22 -6.13 -20.67
C PHE A 294 -27.67 -6.07 -20.18
N PHE A 295 -28.59 -6.48 -21.04
CA PHE A 295 -30.03 -6.45 -20.76
C PHE A 295 -30.61 -7.83 -21.10
N GLY A 296 -31.37 -8.42 -20.18
CA GLY A 296 -31.88 -9.79 -20.27
C GLY A 296 -31.17 -10.77 -19.34
N ASP A 297 -31.51 -12.05 -19.44
CA ASP A 297 -30.93 -13.13 -18.65
C ASP A 297 -29.63 -13.65 -19.28
N LYS A 298 -28.59 -13.84 -18.47
CA LYS A 298 -27.27 -14.35 -18.92
C LYS A 298 -27.28 -15.81 -19.43
N ASN A 299 -28.43 -16.51 -19.35
CA ASN A 299 -28.60 -17.93 -19.66
C ASN A 299 -29.50 -18.20 -20.90
N ARG A 300 -29.28 -17.47 -21.99
CA ARG A 300 -29.78 -17.86 -23.32
C ARG A 300 -28.68 -17.83 -24.35
#